data_AF-D8FUC4-F1
#
_entry.id   AF-D8FUC4-F1
#
_cell.length_a   1.000
_cell.length_b   1.000
_cell.length_c   1.000
_cell.angle_alpha   90.00
_cell.angle_beta   90.00
_cell.angle_gamma   90.00
#
_symmetry.space_group_name_H-M   'P 1'
#
loop_
_entity.id
_entity.type
_entity.pdbx_description
1 polymer ?
#
loop_
_entity_poly.entity_id
_entity_poly.type
_entity_poly.pdbx_seq_one_letter_code
_entity_poly.pdbx_strand_id
1 'polypeptide(L)'
;MEITEEFKQLELLLEFNQSVSSESTFSNSERFGTFQDSMSAPIHRWFKYPAGFSYKLVEELISDFNLNSKSLVIDPFAGCGTTAVTAKQNGINSIGIEAHPFVYWVAQAKCFWEYDMKKLRQSITNLLAYLQSPPPFPGSDVLKNFPELLGKCYSDENLWVLKFIRDSIESFVCTKEEKDFLKIALTDSLRTASKAGTGWPYIAPSKYHQKNEQPALRVFGETLWGMYKDLTIVQANCHL
;
A
#
# COMPACT_ATOMS: atom_id res chain seq x y z
N MET A 1 -1.65 28.58 28.42
CA MET A 1 -1.42 29.05 27.04
C MET A 1 -2.49 28.37 26.20
N GLU A 2 -3.67 28.99 26.13
CA GLU A 2 -4.80 28.46 25.35
C GLU A 2 -4.50 28.69 23.88
N ILE A 3 -4.46 27.61 23.10
CA ILE A 3 -4.35 27.70 21.65
C ILE A 3 -5.76 27.98 21.13
N THR A 4 -6.09 29.24 20.91
CA THR A 4 -7.32 29.68 20.24
C THR A 4 -7.09 29.77 18.73
N GLU A 5 -6.68 28.67 18.09
CA GLU A 5 -6.71 28.60 16.63
C GLU A 5 -8.11 28.18 16.19
N GLU A 6 -8.83 29.09 15.53
CA GLU A 6 -10.11 28.79 14.88
C GLU A 6 -9.87 27.87 13.68
N PHE A 7 -10.22 26.58 13.84
CA PHE A 7 -10.27 25.65 12.72
C PHE A 7 -11.55 25.90 11.92
N LYS A 8 -11.41 26.38 10.68
CA LYS A 8 -12.54 26.48 9.74
C LYS A 8 -12.90 25.07 9.24
N GLN A 9 -13.95 24.48 9.81
CA GLN A 9 -14.55 23.28 9.24
C GLN A 9 -15.19 23.64 7.90
N LEU A 10 -14.75 22.97 6.83
CA LEU A 10 -15.38 23.07 5.51
C LEU A 10 -16.71 22.31 5.52
N GLU A 11 -17.70 22.78 4.76
CA GLU A 11 -18.99 22.08 4.69
C GLU A 11 -18.81 20.67 4.12
N LEU A 12 -19.28 19.68 4.88
CA LEU A 12 -19.19 18.25 4.52
C LEU A 12 -20.09 17.91 3.32
N LEU A 13 -21.17 18.68 3.17
CA LEU A 13 -22.08 18.63 2.06
C LEU A 13 -22.11 20.05 1.52
N LEU A 14 -21.58 20.29 0.32
CA LEU A 14 -22.01 21.46 -0.42
C LEU A 14 -23.53 21.35 -0.49
N GLU A 15 -24.28 22.30 0.08
CA GLU A 15 -25.67 22.45 -0.30
C GLU A 15 -25.68 22.43 -1.83
N PHE A 16 -26.28 21.39 -2.43
CA PHE A 16 -26.55 21.32 -3.86
C PHE A 16 -27.62 22.37 -4.17
N ASN A 17 -27.32 23.64 -3.90
CA ASN A 17 -28.06 24.76 -4.40
C ASN A 17 -27.83 24.75 -5.89
N GLN A 18 -28.92 24.47 -6.62
CA GLN A 18 -29.02 24.49 -8.06
C GLN A 18 -28.64 25.88 -8.60
N SER A 19 -27.34 26.12 -8.76
CA SER A 19 -26.75 27.11 -9.65
C SER A 19 -25.23 27.02 -9.59
N VAL A 20 -24.67 25.80 -9.68
CA VAL A 20 -23.27 25.66 -10.08
C VAL A 20 -23.21 26.06 -11.55
N SER A 21 -22.76 27.29 -11.81
CA SER A 21 -22.19 27.66 -13.09
C SER A 21 -21.19 26.59 -13.48
N SER A 22 -21.44 25.95 -14.61
CA SER A 22 -20.79 24.76 -15.16
C SER A 22 -19.33 24.99 -15.55
N GLU A 23 -18.46 25.36 -14.61
CA GLU A 23 -17.04 25.61 -14.87
C GLU A 23 -16.09 25.06 -13.78
N SER A 24 -16.47 24.00 -13.06
CA SER A 24 -15.48 23.02 -12.58
C SER A 24 -15.59 21.75 -13.41
N THR A 25 -14.97 21.79 -14.59
CA THR A 25 -14.80 20.61 -15.44
C THR A 25 -13.82 19.65 -14.77
N PHE A 26 -14.30 18.82 -13.84
CA PHE A 26 -13.58 17.61 -13.42
C PHE A 26 -13.45 16.71 -14.65
N SER A 27 -12.41 16.91 -15.45
CA SER A 27 -12.28 16.30 -16.78
C SER A 27 -12.07 14.77 -16.77
N ASN A 28 -12.20 14.10 -15.61
CA ASN A 28 -12.07 12.65 -15.46
C ASN A 28 -12.72 12.07 -14.17
N SER A 29 -13.84 12.63 -13.71
CA SER A 29 -14.47 12.27 -12.42
C SER A 29 -14.80 10.78 -12.23
N GLU A 30 -15.05 10.03 -13.32
CA GLU A 30 -15.39 8.61 -13.24
C GLU A 30 -14.29 7.73 -12.62
N ARG A 31 -13.02 8.11 -12.73
CA ARG A 31 -11.91 7.31 -12.19
C ARG A 31 -11.61 7.60 -10.72
N PHE A 32 -12.06 8.73 -10.19
CA PHE A 32 -11.78 9.15 -8.82
C PHE A 32 -12.33 8.19 -7.78
N GLY A 33 -13.50 7.58 -8.04
CA GLY A 33 -14.07 6.56 -7.16
C GLY A 33 -13.34 5.21 -7.17
N THR A 34 -12.21 5.07 -7.89
CA THR A 34 -11.53 3.79 -8.07
C THR A 34 -10.03 3.87 -7.75
N PHE A 35 -9.43 2.76 -7.32
CA PHE A 35 -8.01 2.66 -7.04
C PHE A 35 -7.12 2.57 -8.29
N GLN A 36 -7.66 2.78 -9.50
CA GLN A 36 -6.94 2.50 -10.74
C GLN A 36 -5.67 3.33 -10.91
N ASP A 37 -5.72 4.65 -10.68
CA ASP A 37 -4.54 5.52 -10.79
C ASP A 37 -3.47 5.15 -9.75
N SER A 38 -3.92 4.74 -8.56
CA SER A 38 -3.06 4.37 -7.43
C SER A 38 -2.22 3.11 -7.69
N MET A 39 -2.57 2.29 -8.70
CA MET A 39 -1.83 1.07 -9.07
C MET A 39 -0.43 1.34 -9.62
N SER A 40 -0.17 2.54 -10.15
CA SER A 40 1.14 2.92 -10.70
C SER A 40 1.84 4.02 -9.91
N ALA A 41 1.13 4.73 -9.02
CA ALA A 41 1.71 5.84 -8.28
C ALA A 41 2.67 5.37 -7.17
N PRO A 42 3.83 6.03 -6.98
CA PRO A 42 4.75 5.75 -5.89
C PRO A 42 4.06 5.73 -4.53
N ILE A 43 4.45 4.78 -3.67
CA ILE A 43 3.86 4.54 -2.33
C ILE A 43 2.42 4.04 -2.36
N HIS A 44 1.53 4.65 -3.14
CA HIS A 44 0.14 4.22 -3.28
C HIS A 44 0.03 2.77 -3.73
N ARG A 45 0.87 2.36 -4.69
CA ARG A 45 0.85 1.01 -5.26
C ARG A 45 1.35 -0.10 -4.34
N TRP A 46 1.89 0.22 -3.15
CA TRP A 46 2.42 -0.77 -2.21
C TRP A 46 1.34 -1.69 -1.63
N PHE A 47 0.07 -1.35 -1.81
CA PHE A 47 -1.04 -2.23 -1.48
C PHE A 47 -2.27 -1.87 -2.31
N LYS A 48 -2.74 -2.82 -3.14
CA LYS A 48 -4.01 -2.66 -3.85
C LYS A 48 -5.19 -2.79 -2.89
N TYR A 49 -5.88 -1.68 -2.62
CA TYR A 49 -7.10 -1.67 -1.83
C TYR A 49 -8.35 -1.59 -2.72
N PRO A 50 -9.19 -2.64 -2.80
CA PRO A 50 -10.35 -2.65 -3.69
C PRO A 50 -11.32 -1.49 -3.44
N ALA A 51 -11.57 -1.16 -2.18
CA ALA A 51 -12.47 -0.06 -1.80
C ALA A 51 -11.78 1.32 -1.80
N GLY A 52 -10.55 1.42 -2.30
CA GLY A 52 -9.81 2.69 -2.33
C GLY A 52 -10.21 3.58 -3.51
N PHE A 53 -10.17 4.88 -3.29
CA PHE A 53 -10.31 5.91 -4.33
C PHE A 53 -8.94 6.29 -4.91
N SER A 54 -8.96 7.08 -5.98
CA SER A 54 -7.77 7.57 -6.68
C SER A 54 -7.06 8.65 -5.87
N TYR A 55 -5.73 8.57 -5.76
CA TYR A 55 -4.95 9.63 -5.11
C TYR A 55 -5.15 11.01 -5.76
N LYS A 56 -5.47 11.04 -7.06
CA LYS A 56 -5.75 12.28 -7.80
C LYS A 56 -6.97 13.03 -7.26
N LEU A 57 -7.96 12.33 -6.72
CA LEU A 57 -9.08 13.00 -6.07
C LEU A 57 -8.59 13.91 -4.93
N VAL A 58 -7.61 13.44 -4.16
CA VAL A 58 -7.05 14.21 -3.05
C VAL A 58 -6.18 15.36 -3.58
N GLU A 59 -5.44 15.17 -4.66
CA GLU A 59 -4.68 16.26 -5.31
C GLU A 59 -5.61 17.39 -5.80
N GLU A 60 -6.74 17.05 -6.44
CA GLU A 60 -7.75 18.03 -6.86
C GLU A 60 -8.34 18.75 -5.66
N LEU A 61 -8.73 18.02 -4.60
CA LEU A 61 -9.27 18.63 -3.38
C LEU A 61 -8.25 19.56 -2.69
N ILE A 62 -6.97 19.18 -2.67
CA ILE A 62 -5.88 20.02 -2.15
C ILE A 62 -5.81 21.33 -2.95
N SER A 63 -5.92 21.26 -4.28
CA SER A 63 -5.92 22.43 -5.16
C SER A 63 -7.16 23.30 -4.97
N ASP A 64 -8.36 22.71 -5.04
CA ASP A 64 -9.65 23.41 -4.94
C ASP A 64 -9.78 24.18 -3.61
N PHE A 65 -9.33 23.57 -2.51
CA PHE A 65 -9.36 24.18 -1.19
C PHE A 65 -8.10 24.99 -0.85
N ASN A 66 -7.14 25.12 -1.77
CA ASN A 66 -5.87 25.83 -1.58
C ASN A 66 -5.12 25.39 -0.30
N LEU A 67 -5.11 24.08 -0.03
CA LEU A 67 -4.46 23.51 1.15
C LEU A 67 -2.94 23.64 1.02
N ASN A 68 -2.27 23.89 2.15
CA ASN A 68 -0.82 24.07 2.20
C ASN A 68 -0.24 23.53 3.52
N SER A 69 1.05 23.75 3.79
CA SER A 69 1.73 23.22 4.97
C SER A 69 1.18 23.69 6.31
N LYS A 70 0.34 24.74 6.34
CA LYS A 70 -0.39 25.19 7.53
C LYS A 70 -1.75 24.53 7.70
N SER A 71 -2.22 23.81 6.68
CA SER A 71 -3.49 23.08 6.71
C SER A 71 -3.36 21.75 7.45
N LEU A 72 -4.48 21.27 7.96
CA LEU A 72 -4.63 19.94 8.55
C LEU A 72 -5.78 19.21 7.85
N VAL A 73 -5.49 18.04 7.28
CA VAL A 73 -6.51 17.16 6.68
C VAL A 73 -6.89 16.07 7.68
N ILE A 74 -8.18 15.86 7.92
CA ILE A 74 -8.68 14.78 8.75
C ILE A 74 -9.48 13.82 7.89
N ASP A 75 -9.07 12.56 7.85
CA ASP A 75 -9.77 11.47 7.18
C ASP A 75 -10.29 10.48 8.24
N PRO A 76 -11.60 10.51 8.58
CA PRO A 76 -12.17 9.63 9.59
C PRO A 76 -12.30 8.16 9.13
N PHE A 77 -12.04 7.87 7.85
CA PHE A 77 -12.13 6.54 7.24
C PHE A 77 -10.91 6.29 6.33
N ALA A 78 -9.72 6.42 6.92
CA ALA A 78 -8.46 6.53 6.18
C ALA A 78 -8.15 5.33 5.27
N GLY A 79 -8.73 4.16 5.54
CA GLY A 79 -8.46 2.95 4.77
C GLY A 79 -6.97 2.68 4.72
N CYS A 80 -6.44 2.37 3.53
CA CYS A 80 -5.01 2.16 3.31
C CYS A 80 -4.18 3.46 3.22
N GLY A 81 -4.71 4.60 3.67
CA GLY A 81 -4.00 5.87 3.80
C GLY A 81 -3.86 6.67 2.52
N THR A 82 -4.77 6.57 1.54
CA THR A 82 -4.66 7.37 0.29
C THR A 82 -4.57 8.86 0.59
N THR A 83 -5.48 9.39 1.41
CA THR A 83 -5.47 10.81 1.83
C THR A 83 -4.17 11.20 2.51
N ALA A 84 -3.73 10.42 3.50
CA ALA A 84 -2.54 10.74 4.29
C ALA A 84 -1.25 10.69 3.46
N VAL A 85 -1.11 9.70 2.56
CA VAL A 85 0.03 9.60 1.64
C VAL A 85 0.05 10.81 0.71
N THR A 86 -1.08 11.16 0.08
CA THR A 86 -1.14 12.31 -0.85
C THR A 86 -0.92 13.64 -0.13
N ALA A 87 -1.50 13.83 1.05
CA ALA A 87 -1.29 15.02 1.88
C ALA A 87 0.21 15.17 2.24
N LYS A 88 0.85 14.08 2.68
CA LYS A 88 2.28 14.07 3.00
C LYS A 88 3.15 14.39 1.77
N GLN A 89 2.80 13.88 0.59
CA GLN A 89 3.51 14.20 -0.66
C GLN A 89 3.44 15.68 -1.02
N ASN A 90 2.39 16.37 -0.57
CA ASN A 90 2.19 17.81 -0.76
C ASN A 90 2.64 18.66 0.44
N GLY A 91 3.33 18.05 1.42
CA GLY A 91 3.81 18.76 2.62
C GLY A 91 2.69 19.23 3.55
N ILE A 92 1.52 18.60 3.51
CA ILE A 92 0.33 18.94 4.30
C ILE A 92 0.22 17.96 5.48
N ASN A 93 -0.09 18.48 6.67
CA ASN A 93 -0.34 17.66 7.85
C ASN A 93 -1.65 16.89 7.69
N SER A 94 -1.67 15.63 8.14
CA SER A 94 -2.90 14.82 8.09
C SER A 94 -3.06 13.90 9.30
N ILE A 95 -4.31 13.64 9.66
CA ILE A 95 -4.71 12.64 10.65
C ILE A 95 -5.70 11.69 10.00
N GLY A 96 -5.37 10.39 10.02
CA GLY A 96 -6.24 9.33 9.51
C GLY A 96 -6.74 8.43 10.64
N ILE A 97 -8.03 8.10 10.63
CA ILE A 97 -8.64 7.16 11.57
C ILE A 97 -9.05 5.90 10.78
N GLU A 98 -8.63 4.73 11.25
CA GLU A 98 -9.00 3.44 10.65
C GLU A 98 -9.17 2.41 11.78
N ALA A 99 -10.30 1.72 11.78
CA ALA A 99 -10.66 0.78 12.84
C ALA A 99 -10.06 -0.61 12.60
N HIS A 100 -9.89 -1.02 11.34
CA HIS A 100 -9.40 -2.34 11.00
C HIS A 100 -7.87 -2.44 11.19
N PRO A 101 -7.35 -3.24 12.14
CA PRO A 101 -5.93 -3.18 12.53
C PRO A 101 -4.95 -3.43 11.38
N PHE A 102 -5.26 -4.39 10.49
CA PHE A 102 -4.43 -4.67 9.31
C PHE A 102 -4.40 -3.49 8.32
N VAL A 103 -5.54 -2.87 8.05
CA VAL A 103 -5.64 -1.77 7.08
C VAL A 103 -4.96 -0.52 7.64
N TYR A 104 -5.14 -0.26 8.94
CA TYR A 104 -4.38 0.74 9.69
C TYR A 104 -2.87 0.51 9.61
N TRP A 105 -2.40 -0.73 9.81
CA TRP A 105 -0.98 -1.06 9.68
C TRP A 105 -0.45 -0.78 8.26
N VAL A 106 -1.22 -1.13 7.22
CA VAL A 106 -0.87 -0.80 5.83
C VAL A 106 -0.74 0.72 5.64
N ALA A 107 -1.70 1.50 6.14
CA ALA A 107 -1.65 2.96 6.06
C ALA A 107 -0.41 3.51 6.78
N GLN A 108 -0.11 3.02 7.98
CA GLN A 108 1.06 3.43 8.75
C GLN A 108 2.38 3.11 8.04
N ALA A 109 2.52 1.90 7.50
CA ALA A 109 3.71 1.50 6.75
C ALA A 109 3.91 2.36 5.49
N LYS A 110 2.81 2.72 4.79
CA LYS A 110 2.86 3.62 3.62
C LYS A 110 3.16 5.08 3.99
N CYS A 111 2.86 5.51 5.21
CA CYS A 111 3.10 6.89 5.67
C CYS A 111 4.50 7.11 6.26
N PHE A 112 5.29 6.06 6.51
CA PHE A 112 6.64 6.20 7.05
C PHE A 112 7.69 6.25 5.93
N TRP A 113 8.40 7.37 5.78
CA TRP A 113 9.41 7.59 4.72
C TRP A 113 10.79 7.95 5.26
N GLU A 114 10.93 8.06 6.58
CA GLU A 114 12.11 8.58 7.29
C GLU A 114 13.23 7.54 7.42
N TYR A 115 13.33 6.63 6.44
CA TYR A 115 14.34 5.60 6.39
C TYR A 115 15.73 6.18 6.11
N ASP A 116 16.74 5.65 6.80
CA ASP A 116 18.12 5.73 6.34
C ASP A 116 18.26 4.87 5.07
N MET A 117 18.23 5.51 3.91
CA MET A 117 18.20 4.81 2.62
C MET A 117 19.44 3.97 2.34
N LYS A 118 20.58 4.26 2.96
CA LYS A 118 21.79 3.43 2.83
C LYS A 118 21.64 2.16 3.66
N LYS A 119 21.21 2.28 4.91
CA LYS A 119 20.95 1.12 5.77
C LYS A 119 19.83 0.24 5.22
N LEU A 120 18.71 0.84 4.79
CA LEU A 120 17.59 0.09 4.20
C LEU A 120 18.05 -0.71 2.97
N ARG A 121 18.85 -0.10 2.09
CA ARG A 121 19.43 -0.80 0.92
C ARG A 121 20.28 -1.99 1.34
N GLN A 122 21.11 -1.83 2.37
CA GLN A 122 21.94 -2.91 2.90
C GLN A 122 21.07 -4.03 3.50
N SER A 123 20.05 -3.68 4.28
CA SER A 123 19.07 -4.60 4.86
C SER A 123 18.38 -5.43 3.77
N ILE A 124 17.87 -4.78 2.70
CA ILE A 124 17.26 -5.44 1.54
C ILE A 124 18.26 -6.39 0.86
N THR A 125 19.48 -5.93 0.61
CA THR A 125 20.52 -6.71 -0.08
C THR A 125 20.89 -7.95 0.73
N ASN A 126 21.08 -7.81 2.04
CA ASN A 126 21.42 -8.91 2.95
C ASN A 126 20.29 -9.94 3.03
N LEU A 127 19.05 -9.49 3.19
CA LEU A 127 17.90 -10.38 3.23
C LEU A 127 17.75 -11.14 1.93
N LEU A 128 17.78 -10.45 0.78
CA LEU A 128 17.64 -11.10 -0.52
C LEU A 128 18.77 -12.10 -0.78
N ALA A 129 20.01 -11.78 -0.41
CA ALA A 129 21.14 -12.70 -0.53
C ALA A 129 20.92 -13.98 0.29
N TYR A 130 20.43 -13.87 1.53
CA TYR A 130 20.06 -15.02 2.35
C TYR A 130 18.93 -15.84 1.71
N LEU A 131 17.92 -15.18 1.14
CA LEU A 131 16.77 -15.84 0.54
C LEU A 131 17.08 -16.56 -0.78
N GLN A 132 18.19 -16.26 -1.47
CA GLN A 132 18.59 -16.95 -2.72
C GLN A 132 18.89 -18.44 -2.53
N SER A 133 19.13 -18.89 -1.29
CA SER A 133 19.39 -20.29 -0.96
C SER A 133 18.32 -20.83 -0.01
N PRO A 134 17.06 -20.94 -0.45
CA PRO A 134 16.02 -21.47 0.41
C PRO A 134 16.32 -22.94 0.74
N PRO A 135 16.01 -23.39 1.97
CA PRO A 135 16.10 -24.80 2.30
C PRO A 135 15.22 -25.64 1.36
N PRO A 136 15.64 -26.88 1.01
CA PRO A 136 14.83 -27.78 0.19
C PRO A 136 13.43 -27.94 0.76
N PHE A 137 12.41 -28.03 -0.10
CA PHE A 137 11.03 -28.24 0.34
C PHE A 137 10.92 -29.57 1.11
N PRO A 138 10.58 -29.55 2.41
CA PRO A 138 10.58 -30.75 3.23
C PRO A 138 9.32 -31.63 3.04
N GLY A 139 8.43 -31.28 2.11
CA GLY A 139 7.15 -31.96 1.85
C GLY A 139 5.95 -31.25 2.48
N SER A 140 4.74 -31.66 2.09
CA SER A 140 3.47 -30.99 2.41
C SER A 140 3.14 -30.91 3.91
N ASP A 141 3.81 -31.68 4.76
CA ASP A 141 3.57 -31.71 6.20
C ASP A 141 3.79 -30.35 6.87
N VAL A 142 4.79 -29.58 6.40
CA VAL A 142 5.05 -28.22 6.92
C VAL A 142 3.97 -27.20 6.52
N LEU A 143 3.07 -27.58 5.61
CA LEU A 143 1.99 -26.74 5.11
C LEU A 143 0.63 -27.08 5.72
N LYS A 144 0.51 -28.18 6.50
CA LYS A 144 -0.77 -28.65 7.08
C LYS A 144 -1.48 -27.63 7.97
N ASN A 145 -0.72 -26.72 8.59
CA ASN A 145 -1.27 -25.69 9.48
C ASN A 145 -1.81 -24.47 8.71
N PHE A 146 -1.63 -24.42 7.38
CA PHE A 146 -2.20 -23.36 6.56
C PHE A 146 -3.65 -23.64 6.18
N PRO A 147 -4.50 -22.61 6.03
CA PRO A 147 -5.84 -22.77 5.50
C PRO A 147 -5.82 -23.41 4.11
N GLU A 148 -6.78 -24.29 3.82
CA GLU A 148 -6.94 -24.97 2.52
C GLU A 148 -6.98 -23.99 1.33
N LEU A 149 -7.51 -22.78 1.57
CA LEU A 149 -7.55 -21.72 0.57
C LEU A 149 -6.17 -21.37 0.01
N LEU A 150 -5.09 -21.46 0.81
CA LEU A 150 -3.74 -21.16 0.33
C LEU A 150 -3.26 -22.20 -0.70
N GLY A 151 -3.64 -23.48 -0.57
CA GLY A 151 -3.35 -24.50 -1.60
C GLY A 151 -4.09 -24.27 -2.92
N LYS A 152 -5.22 -23.55 -2.89
CA LYS A 152 -5.92 -23.08 -4.09
C LYS A 152 -5.20 -21.89 -4.74
N CYS A 153 -4.49 -21.09 -3.94
CA CYS A 153 -3.78 -19.90 -4.39
C CYS A 153 -2.33 -20.15 -4.85
N TYR A 154 -1.65 -21.18 -4.35
CA TYR A 154 -0.22 -21.40 -4.60
C TYR A 154 0.08 -22.89 -4.83
N SER A 155 1.17 -23.22 -5.52
CA SER A 155 1.80 -24.55 -5.41
C SER A 155 2.42 -24.74 -4.03
N ASP A 156 2.68 -25.99 -3.64
CA ASP A 156 3.31 -26.31 -2.36
C ASP A 156 4.73 -25.72 -2.29
N GLU A 157 5.46 -25.77 -3.40
CA GLU A 157 6.80 -25.18 -3.52
C GLU A 157 6.76 -23.66 -3.33
N ASN A 158 5.82 -22.97 -3.98
CA ASN A 158 5.74 -21.53 -3.88
C ASN A 158 5.21 -21.08 -2.51
N LEU A 159 4.26 -21.83 -1.92
CA LEU A 159 3.79 -21.58 -0.56
C LEU A 159 4.90 -21.82 0.47
N TRP A 160 5.75 -22.83 0.26
CA TRP A 160 6.95 -23.05 1.06
C TRP A 160 7.91 -21.86 0.99
N VAL A 161 8.18 -21.34 -0.21
CA VAL A 161 9.03 -20.15 -0.39
C VAL A 161 8.42 -18.93 0.30
N LEU A 162 7.11 -18.69 0.16
CA LEU A 162 6.42 -17.59 0.86
C LEU A 162 6.51 -17.72 2.39
N LYS A 163 6.33 -18.94 2.91
CA LYS A 163 6.53 -19.24 4.33
C LYS A 163 7.97 -18.93 4.76
N PHE A 164 8.95 -19.39 3.97
CA PHE A 164 10.37 -19.14 4.25
C PHE A 164 10.71 -17.64 4.25
N ILE A 165 10.20 -16.88 3.28
CA ILE A 165 10.36 -15.41 3.24
C ILE A 165 9.76 -14.77 4.50
N ARG A 166 8.52 -15.13 4.86
CA ARG A 166 7.85 -14.62 6.07
C ARG A 166 8.68 -14.88 7.32
N ASP A 167 9.08 -16.12 7.55
CA ASP A 167 9.82 -16.52 8.76
C ASP A 167 11.21 -15.86 8.80
N SER A 168 11.83 -15.68 7.64
CA SER A 168 13.08 -14.91 7.51
C SER A 168 12.90 -13.45 7.89
N ILE A 169 11.82 -12.79 7.45
CA ILE A 169 11.50 -11.40 7.83
C ILE A 169 11.25 -11.29 9.34
N GLU A 170 10.52 -12.23 9.94
CA GLU A 170 10.22 -12.20 11.37
C GLU A 170 11.49 -12.31 12.23
N SER A 171 12.41 -13.19 11.85
CA SER A 171 13.69 -13.39 12.53
C SER A 171 14.77 -12.37 12.15
N PHE A 172 14.57 -11.59 11.09
CA PHE A 172 15.53 -10.58 10.64
C PHE A 172 15.71 -9.49 11.69
N VAL A 173 16.97 -9.15 11.97
CA VAL A 173 17.37 -8.13 12.93
C VAL A 173 17.41 -6.78 12.21
N CYS A 174 16.39 -5.96 12.43
CA CYS A 174 16.20 -4.65 11.82
C CYS A 174 15.31 -3.78 12.72
N THR A 175 15.10 -2.51 12.36
CA THR A 175 14.11 -1.68 13.07
C THR A 175 12.69 -2.20 12.82
N LYS A 176 11.73 -1.71 13.62
CA LYS A 176 10.31 -2.02 13.42
C LYS A 176 9.84 -1.55 12.04
N GLU A 177 10.24 -0.35 11.64
CA GLU A 177 9.83 0.29 10.40
C GLU A 177 10.42 -0.43 9.18
N GLU A 178 11.67 -0.89 9.27
CA GLU A 178 12.28 -1.76 8.24
C GLU A 178 11.52 -3.09 8.16
N LYS A 179 11.14 -3.68 9.29
CA LYS A 179 10.35 -4.91 9.31
C LYS A 179 8.97 -4.72 8.68
N ASP A 180 8.31 -3.60 8.96
CA ASP A 180 7.02 -3.22 8.36
C ASP A 180 7.15 -3.03 6.84
N PHE A 181 8.24 -2.39 6.37
CA PHE A 181 8.56 -2.27 4.94
C PHE A 181 8.73 -3.64 4.26
N LEU A 182 9.44 -4.57 4.88
CA LEU A 182 9.62 -5.92 4.35
C LEU A 182 8.28 -6.70 4.33
N LYS A 183 7.46 -6.55 5.37
CA LYS A 183 6.16 -7.22 5.49
C LYS A 183 5.14 -6.71 4.48
N ILE A 184 5.08 -5.41 4.22
CA ILE A 184 4.16 -4.87 3.20
C ILE A 184 4.59 -5.29 1.79
N ALA A 185 5.91 -5.35 1.51
CA ALA A 185 6.42 -5.91 0.26
C ALA A 185 6.02 -7.38 0.06
N LEU A 186 6.13 -8.21 1.11
CA LEU A 186 5.65 -9.59 1.07
C LEU A 186 4.15 -9.64 0.80
N THR A 187 3.37 -8.80 1.49
CA THR A 187 1.90 -8.72 1.36
C THR A 187 1.48 -8.37 -0.07
N ASP A 188 2.12 -7.39 -0.69
CA ASP A 188 1.83 -7.00 -2.09
C ASP A 188 2.21 -8.11 -3.08
N SER A 189 3.34 -8.78 -2.82
CA SER A 189 3.84 -9.89 -3.65
C SER A 189 2.88 -11.08 -3.71
N LEU A 190 2.10 -11.33 -2.65
CA LEU A 190 1.17 -12.47 -2.56
C LEU A 190 0.25 -12.55 -3.77
N ARG A 191 -0.35 -11.42 -4.16
CA ARG A 191 -1.29 -11.39 -5.28
C ARG A 191 -0.59 -11.78 -6.56
N THR A 192 0.58 -11.24 -6.86
CA THR A 192 1.31 -11.48 -8.11
C THR A 192 1.88 -12.89 -8.17
N ALA A 193 2.36 -13.42 -7.05
CA ALA A 193 2.90 -14.77 -6.94
C ALA A 193 1.84 -15.88 -7.08
N SER A 194 0.57 -15.61 -6.75
CA SER A 194 -0.50 -16.60 -6.76
C SER A 194 -0.86 -17.13 -8.16
N LYS A 195 -1.38 -18.36 -8.27
CA LYS A 195 -2.05 -18.89 -9.47
C LYS A 195 -3.55 -18.57 -9.53
N ALA A 196 -4.13 -18.06 -8.45
CA ALA A 196 -5.52 -17.65 -8.42
C ALA A 196 -5.71 -16.33 -9.18
N GLY A 197 -6.58 -16.34 -10.18
CA GLY A 197 -7.12 -15.13 -10.76
C GLY A 197 -8.18 -14.55 -9.85
N THR A 198 -8.18 -13.22 -9.76
CA THR A 198 -9.16 -12.47 -8.98
C THR A 198 -9.86 -11.52 -9.93
N GLY A 199 -11.15 -11.74 -10.18
CA GLY A 199 -12.03 -10.79 -10.86
C GLY A 199 -12.79 -9.95 -9.84
N TRP A 200 -13.02 -8.68 -10.18
CA TRP A 200 -13.95 -7.79 -9.48
C TRP A 200 -15.39 -8.14 -9.89
N PRO A 201 -16.41 -8.09 -9.00
CA PRO A 201 -16.34 -7.74 -7.57
C PRO A 201 -16.06 -8.94 -6.67
N TYR A 202 -16.51 -10.15 -7.03
CA TYR A 202 -16.24 -11.40 -6.33
C TYR A 202 -16.42 -12.53 -7.33
N ILE A 203 -15.35 -12.93 -8.02
CA ILE A 203 -15.37 -14.20 -8.75
C ILE A 203 -14.73 -15.25 -7.83
N ALA A 204 -15.58 -16.12 -7.28
CA ALA A 204 -15.15 -17.37 -6.66
C ALA A 204 -14.14 -18.07 -7.59
N PRO A 205 -13.08 -18.71 -7.09
CA PRO A 205 -12.08 -19.37 -7.93
C PRO A 205 -12.75 -20.41 -8.84
N SER A 206 -13.14 -20.01 -10.05
CA SER A 206 -13.67 -20.88 -11.08
C SER A 206 -12.52 -21.26 -11.99
N LYS A 207 -12.60 -22.46 -12.59
CA LYS A 207 -11.58 -23.03 -13.49
C LYS A 207 -11.13 -22.09 -14.63
N TYR A 208 -11.88 -21.01 -14.90
CA TYR A 208 -11.68 -20.08 -16.00
C TYR A 208 -10.71 -18.92 -15.72
N HIS A 209 -10.25 -18.72 -14.49
CA HIS A 209 -9.31 -17.64 -14.15
C HIS A 209 -8.07 -18.13 -13.42
N GLN A 210 -7.44 -19.22 -13.87
CA GLN A 210 -6.08 -19.55 -13.38
C GLN A 210 -5.06 -18.76 -14.20
N LYS A 211 -4.17 -18.06 -13.49
CA LYS A 211 -3.01 -17.41 -14.09
C LYS A 211 -1.77 -18.24 -13.84
N ASN A 212 -0.76 -18.06 -14.67
CA ASN A 212 0.55 -18.69 -14.45
C ASN A 212 1.13 -18.17 -13.13
N GLU A 213 1.35 -19.10 -12.21
CA GLU A 213 2.02 -18.83 -10.95
C GLU A 213 3.38 -18.18 -11.22
N GLN A 214 3.71 -17.15 -10.45
CA GLN A 214 5.01 -16.48 -10.55
C GLN A 214 5.89 -16.92 -9.37
N PRO A 215 7.21 -17.14 -9.58
CA PRO A 215 8.11 -17.52 -8.50
C PRO A 215 8.12 -16.47 -7.38
N ALA A 216 7.71 -16.86 -6.17
CA ALA A 216 7.49 -15.95 -5.04
C ALA A 216 8.74 -15.14 -4.69
N LEU A 217 9.91 -15.77 -4.67
CA LEU A 217 11.17 -15.07 -4.37
C LEU A 217 11.49 -13.97 -5.40
N ARG A 218 11.24 -14.24 -6.69
CA ARG A 218 11.47 -13.25 -7.76
C ARG A 218 10.53 -12.07 -7.60
N VAL A 219 9.23 -12.34 -7.45
CA VAL A 219 8.19 -11.32 -7.25
C VAL A 219 8.48 -10.49 -6.01
N PHE A 220 8.87 -11.12 -4.90
CA PHE A 220 9.22 -10.42 -3.67
C PHE A 220 10.43 -9.50 -3.84
N GLY A 221 11.49 -9.97 -4.49
CA GLY A 221 12.66 -9.15 -4.79
C GLY A 221 12.34 -7.96 -5.70
N GLU A 222 11.56 -8.17 -6.76
CA GLU A 222 11.10 -7.11 -7.66
C GLU A 222 10.25 -6.07 -6.93
N THR A 223 9.34 -6.53 -6.06
CA THR A 223 8.47 -5.67 -5.25
C THR A 223 9.28 -4.82 -4.27
N LEU A 224 10.23 -5.42 -3.54
CA LEU A 224 11.11 -4.70 -2.61
C LEU A 224 11.91 -3.59 -3.29
N TRP A 225 12.54 -3.89 -4.43
CA TRP A 225 13.30 -2.89 -5.16
C TRP A 225 12.41 -1.82 -5.79
N GLY A 226 11.21 -2.18 -6.24
CA GLY A 226 10.20 -1.24 -6.70
C GLY A 226 9.75 -0.27 -5.61
N MET A 227 9.54 -0.76 -4.38
CA MET A 227 9.21 0.06 -3.22
C MET A 227 10.39 0.93 -2.78
N TYR A 228 11.61 0.41 -2.78
CA TYR A 228 12.81 1.19 -2.48
C TYR A 228 12.96 2.36 -3.47
N LYS A 229 12.70 2.11 -4.77
CA LYS A 229 12.70 3.16 -5.80
C LYS A 229 11.63 4.21 -5.52
N ASP A 230 10.44 3.83 -5.06
CA ASP A 230 9.41 4.81 -4.69
C ASP A 230 9.85 5.73 -3.57
N LEU A 231 10.51 5.19 -2.55
CA LEU A 231 11.08 6.00 -1.46
C LEU A 231 12.09 7.02 -2.01
N THR A 232 12.95 6.62 -2.95
CA THR A 232 13.89 7.57 -3.57
C THR A 232 13.19 8.70 -4.34
N ILE A 233 12.03 8.41 -4.95
CA ILE A 233 11.23 9.41 -5.66
C ILE A 233 10.60 10.38 -4.68
N VAL A 234 9.92 9.87 -3.63
CA VAL A 234 9.22 10.75 -2.68
C VAL A 234 10.17 11.54 -1.79
N GLN A 235 11.32 10.98 -1.38
CA GLN A 235 12.32 11.74 -0.62
C GLN A 235 13.03 12.82 -1.45
N ALA A 236 13.13 12.67 -2.77
CA ALA A 236 13.67 13.72 -3.62
C ALA A 236 12.69 14.90 -3.79
N ASN A 237 11.39 14.61 -3.74
CA ASN A 237 10.33 15.59 -3.95
C ASN A 237 9.80 16.23 -2.65
N CYS A 238 9.96 15.55 -1.51
CA CYS A 238 9.59 16.07 -0.20
C CYS A 238 10.80 16.71 0.44
N HIS A 239 10.75 18.03 0.70
CA HIS A 239 11.70 18.70 1.58
C HIS A 239 11.43 18.29 3.03
N LEU A 240 11.81 17.06 3.40
CA LEU A 240 11.86 16.60 4.79
C LEU A 240 13.06 17.21 5.52
#